data_AF-B7P1A7-F1
#
_entry.id   AF-B7P1A7-F1
#
_cell.length_a   1.000
_cell.length_b   1.000
_cell.length_c   1.000
_cell.angle_alpha   90.00
_cell.angle_beta   90.00
_cell.angle_gamma   90.00
#
_symmetry.space_group_name_H-M   'P 1'
#
loop_
_entity.id
_entity.type
_entity.pdbx_description
1 polymer ?
#
loop_
_entity_poly.entity_id
_entity_poly.type
_entity_poly.pdbx_seq_one_letter_code
_entity_poly.pdbx_strand_id
1 'polypeptide(L)'
;MDLGPLAQLLDKGSMEEFATTPCPRGTTVRCRITRDKKGVDRGLYPTYFLHLEKEDNRKVFLLAARKRKKSATSNYLISVDPTDLSRAGQSFVGKLRSNLLGTAFTVYDAGENPKKNPGSARSEVAAIIYETNVLGFKGPRKMTVVLPAMTEDHKRAELKPGYEHDTLIERWKNRNLENLLELRNKTPVWNEDTQSYVLNFHGRVTQASVKNFQIVHENDGELDFPTYA
;
A
#
# COMPACT_ATOMS: atom_id res chain seq x y z
N MET A 1 -9.63 7.42 19.18
CA MET A 1 -9.41 7.60 17.74
C MET A 1 -10.75 7.40 17.13
N ASP A 2 -11.29 8.45 16.53
CA ASP A 2 -12.55 8.32 15.80
C ASP A 2 -12.26 7.63 14.47
N LEU A 3 -12.76 6.40 14.31
CA LEU A 3 -12.67 5.63 13.07
C LEU A 3 -13.89 5.85 12.18
N GLY A 4 -14.85 6.66 12.63
CA GLY A 4 -16.11 6.90 11.94
C GLY A 4 -16.81 5.58 11.57
N PRO A 5 -17.32 5.47 10.33
CA PRO A 5 -17.98 4.26 9.84
C PRO A 5 -17.14 2.98 9.92
N LEU A 6 -15.79 3.08 9.90
CA LEU A 6 -14.92 1.91 9.95
C LEU A 6 -14.98 1.19 11.31
N ALA A 7 -15.35 1.88 12.39
CA ALA A 7 -15.53 1.25 13.70
C ALA A 7 -16.59 0.13 13.65
N GLN A 8 -17.70 0.39 12.95
CA GLN A 8 -18.81 -0.56 12.85
C GLN A 8 -18.41 -1.85 12.13
N LEU A 9 -17.51 -1.78 11.16
CA LEU A 9 -16.98 -2.96 10.45
C LEU A 9 -16.14 -3.84 11.39
N LEU A 10 -15.36 -3.22 12.27
CA LEU A 10 -14.58 -3.94 13.27
C LEU A 10 -15.48 -4.64 14.30
N ASP A 11 -16.50 -3.93 14.78
CA ASP A 11 -17.42 -4.47 15.80
C ASP A 11 -18.25 -5.64 15.27
N LYS A 12 -18.57 -5.64 13.96
CA LYS A 12 -19.23 -6.76 13.27
C LYS A 12 -18.29 -7.91 12.90
N GLY A 13 -16.98 -7.73 13.06
CA GLY A 13 -15.99 -8.71 12.61
C GLY A 13 -15.78 -8.76 11.09
N SER A 14 -16.28 -7.77 10.34
CA SER A 14 -16.16 -7.67 8.87
C SER A 14 -14.78 -7.18 8.44
N MET A 15 -13.74 -8.00 8.69
CA MET A 15 -12.34 -7.62 8.45
C MET A 15 -12.01 -7.40 6.98
N GLU A 16 -12.63 -8.16 6.07
CA GLU A 16 -12.45 -7.99 4.62
C GLU A 16 -13.00 -6.65 4.14
N GLU A 17 -14.21 -6.29 4.55
CA GLU A 17 -14.81 -4.99 4.26
C GLU A 17 -13.97 -3.86 4.86
N PHE A 18 -13.50 -4.00 6.11
CA PHE A 18 -12.62 -3.00 6.72
C PHE A 18 -11.33 -2.79 5.91
N ALA A 19 -10.71 -3.88 5.43
CA ALA A 19 -9.46 -3.82 4.69
C ALA A 19 -9.59 -3.20 3.29
N THR A 20 -10.78 -3.23 2.71
CA THR A 20 -11.04 -2.79 1.33
C THR A 20 -11.78 -1.46 1.25
N THR A 21 -12.46 -1.07 2.32
CA THR A 21 -13.17 0.21 2.42
C THR A 21 -12.19 1.39 2.46
N PRO A 22 -12.36 2.40 1.58
CA PRO A 22 -11.58 3.63 1.64
C PRO A 22 -11.67 4.31 3.00
N CYS A 23 -10.57 4.91 3.46
CA CYS A 23 -10.59 5.67 4.70
C CYS A 23 -11.54 6.87 4.57
N PRO A 24 -12.49 7.07 5.50
CA PRO A 24 -13.35 8.25 5.49
C PRO A 24 -12.53 9.54 5.52
N ARG A 25 -13.01 10.58 4.82
CA ARG A 25 -12.35 11.88 4.82
C ARG A 25 -12.27 12.46 6.24
N GLY A 26 -11.14 13.07 6.59
CA GLY A 26 -10.90 13.61 7.93
C GLY A 26 -10.57 12.57 8.99
N THR A 27 -10.64 11.27 8.66
CA THR A 27 -10.25 10.18 9.56
C THR A 27 -8.79 9.78 9.29
N THR A 28 -8.06 9.45 10.35
CA THR A 28 -6.72 8.84 10.25
C THR A 28 -6.70 7.50 10.94
N VAL A 29 -6.52 6.43 10.16
CA VAL A 29 -6.34 5.07 10.68
C VAL A 29 -4.86 4.84 10.99
N ARG A 30 -4.50 4.70 12.26
CA ARG A 30 -3.11 4.43 12.66
C ARG A 30 -2.90 2.94 12.88
N CYS A 31 -1.93 2.39 12.16
CA CYS A 31 -1.60 0.97 12.22
C CYS A 31 -0.12 0.76 12.53
N ARG A 32 0.22 -0.48 12.91
CA ARG A 32 1.57 -0.99 13.09
C ARG A 32 1.80 -2.23 12.25
N ILE A 33 2.87 -2.19 11.46
CA ILE A 33 3.37 -3.37 10.75
C ILE A 33 4.44 -4.03 11.59
N THR A 34 4.30 -5.34 11.83
CA THR A 34 5.33 -6.17 12.47
C THR A 34 5.79 -7.25 11.50
N ARG A 35 7.11 -7.46 11.42
CA ARG A 35 7.72 -8.50 10.60
C ARG A 35 8.15 -9.66 11.48
N ASP A 36 7.54 -10.82 11.30
CA ASP A 36 7.91 -12.06 11.96
C ASP A 36 8.79 -12.92 11.07
N LYS A 37 9.94 -13.35 11.62
CA LYS A 37 10.91 -14.23 10.97
C LYS A 37 10.90 -15.65 11.54
N LYS A 38 10.08 -15.94 12.55
CA LYS A 38 10.06 -17.19 13.32
C LYS A 38 9.51 -18.40 12.54
N GLY A 39 9.03 -18.21 11.31
CA GLY A 39 8.52 -19.30 10.47
C GLY A 39 9.56 -20.36 10.10
N VAL A 40 9.07 -21.51 9.63
CA VAL A 40 9.83 -22.74 9.32
C VAL A 40 11.01 -22.53 8.34
N ASP A 41 10.99 -21.45 7.54
CA ASP A 41 11.99 -21.15 6.51
C ASP A 41 13.18 -20.29 6.99
N ARG A 42 13.50 -20.31 8.29
CA ARG A 42 14.64 -19.59 8.88
C ARG A 42 14.72 -18.09 8.47
N GLY A 43 13.55 -17.46 8.33
CA GLY A 43 13.44 -16.03 8.01
C GLY A 43 13.54 -15.63 6.53
N LEU A 44 13.62 -16.56 5.57
CA LEU A 44 13.65 -16.26 4.12
C LEU A 44 12.33 -15.69 3.58
N TYR A 45 11.21 -16.14 4.14
CA TYR A 45 9.86 -15.72 3.76
C TYR A 45 9.12 -15.21 5.00
N PRO A 46 9.52 -14.06 5.54
CA PRO A 46 8.91 -13.53 6.75
C PRO A 46 7.43 -13.23 6.52
N THR A 47 6.65 -13.38 7.59
CA THR A 47 5.25 -12.96 7.60
C THR A 47 5.17 -11.53 8.14
N TYR A 48 4.38 -10.70 7.49
CA TYR A 48 4.10 -9.34 7.92
C TYR A 48 2.69 -9.30 8.47
N PHE A 49 2.51 -8.66 9.61
CA PHE A 49 1.19 -8.48 10.23
C PHE A 49 0.92 -6.99 10.39
N LEU A 50 -0.26 -6.56 9.95
CA LEU A 50 -0.79 -5.22 10.15
C LEU A 50 -1.78 -5.27 11.30
N HIS A 51 -1.58 -4.39 12.28
CA HIS A 51 -2.49 -4.21 13.40
C HIS A 51 -2.94 -2.77 13.49
N LEU A 52 -4.23 -2.54 13.75
CA LEU A 52 -4.74 -1.25 14.18
C LEU A 52 -4.22 -0.92 15.59
N GLU A 53 -3.80 0.31 15.82
CA GLU A 53 -3.42 0.81 17.14
C GLU A 53 -4.59 1.57 17.78
N LYS A 54 -5.09 1.07 18.92
CA LYS A 54 -6.10 1.76 19.75
C LYS A 54 -5.43 2.66 20.79
N GLU A 55 -6.18 3.64 21.31
CA GLU A 55 -5.67 4.61 22.30
C GLU A 55 -5.26 3.97 23.63
N ASP A 56 -5.87 2.86 23.99
CA ASP A 56 -5.57 2.08 25.19
C ASP A 56 -4.41 1.09 24.99
N ASN A 57 -3.56 1.31 23.98
CA ASN A 57 -2.45 0.43 23.59
C ASN A 57 -2.86 -0.98 23.13
N ARG A 58 -4.17 -1.29 23.02
CA ARG A 58 -4.61 -2.54 22.41
C ARG A 58 -4.33 -2.53 20.91
N LYS A 59 -4.10 -3.73 20.38
CA LYS A 59 -3.86 -3.97 18.96
C LYS A 59 -4.96 -4.87 18.42
N VAL A 60 -5.59 -4.47 17.33
CA VAL A 60 -6.52 -5.32 16.59
C VAL A 60 -5.82 -5.79 15.33
N PHE A 61 -5.75 -7.10 15.14
CA PHE A 61 -5.21 -7.68 13.91
C PHE A 61 -6.09 -7.30 12.72
N LEU A 62 -5.47 -6.92 11.60
CA LEU A 62 -6.17 -6.55 10.37
C LEU A 62 -5.80 -7.46 9.21
N LEU A 63 -4.50 -7.55 8.91
CA LEU A 63 -4.01 -8.25 7.72
C LEU A 63 -2.71 -8.99 8.00
N ALA A 64 -2.54 -10.14 7.37
CA ALA A 64 -1.28 -10.85 7.25
C ALA A 64 -0.84 -10.86 5.79
N ALA A 65 0.47 -10.77 5.55
CA ALA A 65 1.03 -10.89 4.22
C ALA A 65 2.32 -11.71 4.23
N ARG A 66 2.51 -12.55 3.21
CA ARG A 66 3.74 -13.35 3.06
C ARG A 66 4.12 -13.53 1.60
N LYS A 67 5.42 -13.41 1.35
CA LYS A 67 5.99 -13.69 0.02
C LYS A 67 5.83 -15.17 -0.30
N ARG A 68 5.30 -15.49 -1.47
CA ARG A 68 5.15 -16.85 -1.96
C ARG A 68 6.51 -17.44 -2.32
N LYS A 69 6.66 -18.72 -2.00
CA LYS A 69 7.74 -19.56 -2.54
C LYS A 69 7.52 -19.79 -4.05
N LYS A 70 8.58 -20.18 -4.76
CA LYS A 70 8.52 -20.62 -6.17
C LYS A 70 7.86 -19.59 -7.12
N SER A 71 8.08 -18.30 -6.88
CA SER A 71 7.64 -17.23 -7.78
C SER A 71 8.87 -16.57 -8.41
N ALA A 72 8.86 -16.40 -9.73
CA ALA A 72 9.94 -15.74 -10.47
C ALA A 72 10.07 -14.24 -10.15
N THR A 73 9.02 -13.65 -9.58
CA THR A 73 8.92 -12.25 -9.17
C THR A 73 8.53 -12.17 -7.71
N SER A 74 8.65 -10.99 -7.09
CA SER A 74 8.09 -10.78 -5.76
C SER A 74 6.56 -10.86 -5.83
N ASN A 75 5.99 -11.81 -5.09
CA ASN A 75 4.57 -12.11 -5.10
C ASN A 75 4.13 -12.37 -3.67
N TYR A 76 3.31 -11.49 -3.10
CA TYR A 76 2.80 -11.61 -1.73
C TYR A 76 1.31 -11.88 -1.77
N LEU A 77 0.88 -12.85 -0.97
CA LEU A 77 -0.54 -13.02 -0.64
C LEU A 77 -0.85 -12.17 0.58
N ILE A 78 -2.06 -11.60 0.61
CA ILE A 78 -2.59 -10.77 1.67
C ILE A 78 -3.90 -11.42 2.13
N SER A 79 -4.05 -11.61 3.45
CA SER A 79 -5.16 -12.33 4.07
C SER A 79 -5.65 -11.61 5.33
N VAL A 80 -6.95 -11.73 5.62
CA VAL A 80 -7.56 -11.32 6.90
C VAL A 80 -7.51 -12.44 7.95
N ASP A 81 -6.84 -13.56 7.66
CA ASP A 81 -6.55 -14.63 8.60
C ASP A 81 -5.03 -14.80 8.71
N PRO A 82 -4.44 -14.67 9.92
CA PRO A 82 -3.00 -14.79 10.11
C PRO A 82 -2.49 -16.24 9.96
N THR A 83 -3.39 -17.22 10.02
CA THR A 83 -3.11 -18.66 9.92
C THR A 83 -3.31 -19.21 8.51
N ASP A 84 -4.19 -18.59 7.72
CA ASP A 84 -4.43 -18.94 6.31
C ASP A 84 -3.88 -17.88 5.34
N LEU A 85 -2.69 -18.17 4.80
CA LEU A 85 -2.05 -17.40 3.72
C LEU A 85 -2.05 -18.17 2.40
N SER A 86 -3.19 -18.78 2.07
CA SER A 86 -3.41 -19.47 0.80
C SER A 86 -4.19 -18.59 -0.18
N ARG A 87 -4.13 -18.95 -1.48
CA ARG A 87 -4.90 -18.24 -2.52
C ARG A 87 -6.34 -18.72 -2.62
N ALA A 88 -6.59 -19.98 -2.24
CA ALA A 88 -7.91 -20.60 -2.30
C ALA A 88 -8.68 -20.45 -0.98
N GLY A 89 -8.02 -19.91 0.05
CA GLY A 89 -8.62 -19.60 1.34
C GLY A 89 -9.69 -18.52 1.21
N GLN A 90 -10.74 -18.63 2.02
CA GLN A 90 -11.83 -17.65 2.08
C GLN A 90 -11.34 -16.31 2.64
N SER A 91 -10.24 -16.31 3.38
CA SER A 91 -9.65 -15.13 4.01
C SER A 91 -8.72 -14.33 3.07
N PHE A 92 -8.55 -14.78 1.81
CA PHE A 92 -7.70 -14.12 0.83
C PHE A 92 -8.35 -12.83 0.31
N VAL A 93 -7.71 -11.68 0.56
CA VAL A 93 -8.26 -10.36 0.19
C VAL A 93 -7.47 -9.65 -0.91
N GLY A 94 -6.26 -10.12 -1.22
CA GLY A 94 -5.49 -9.50 -2.29
C GLY A 94 -4.07 -9.99 -2.45
N LYS A 95 -3.39 -9.43 -3.46
CA LYS A 95 -2.05 -9.87 -3.86
C LYS A 95 -1.22 -8.72 -4.39
N LEU A 96 0.01 -8.62 -3.91
CA LEU A 96 1.05 -7.75 -4.49
C LEU A 96 1.92 -8.57 -5.45
N ARG A 97 2.19 -8.05 -6.65
CA ARG A 97 3.12 -8.66 -7.62
C ARG A 97 4.07 -7.62 -8.19
N SER A 98 5.37 -7.92 -8.24
CA SER A 98 6.36 -7.08 -8.89
C SER A 98 6.55 -7.44 -10.37
N ASN A 99 7.09 -6.50 -11.13
CA ASN A 99 7.79 -6.79 -12.38
C ASN A 99 9.11 -7.55 -12.11
N LEU A 100 9.81 -7.93 -13.20
CA LEU A 100 11.05 -8.72 -13.11
C LEU A 100 12.17 -7.99 -12.35
N LEU A 101 12.33 -6.68 -12.58
CA LEU A 101 13.37 -5.87 -11.95
C LEU A 101 13.06 -5.46 -10.50
N GLY A 102 11.81 -5.64 -10.05
CA GLY A 102 11.38 -5.19 -8.71
C GLY A 102 11.28 -3.67 -8.59
N THR A 103 11.02 -2.98 -9.70
CA THR A 103 10.89 -1.52 -9.79
C THR A 103 9.46 -1.05 -9.93
N ALA A 104 8.55 -1.94 -10.34
CA ALA A 104 7.12 -1.67 -10.40
C ALA A 104 6.34 -2.82 -9.77
N PHE A 105 5.27 -2.48 -9.05
CA PHE A 105 4.44 -3.43 -8.32
C PHE A 105 2.97 -3.13 -8.55
N THR A 106 2.17 -4.16 -8.70
CA THR A 106 0.71 -4.07 -8.81
C THR A 106 0.05 -4.80 -7.65
N VAL A 107 -0.92 -4.15 -7.02
CA VAL A 107 -1.82 -4.74 -6.03
C VAL A 107 -3.11 -5.13 -6.74
N TYR A 108 -3.54 -6.37 -6.54
CA TYR A 108 -4.81 -6.90 -7.02
C TYR A 108 -5.71 -7.23 -5.84
N ASP A 109 -7.02 -7.15 -6.06
CA ASP A 109 -8.05 -7.67 -5.15
C ASP A 109 -8.07 -9.21 -5.12
N ALA A 110 -9.10 -9.76 -4.48
CA ALA A 110 -9.32 -11.20 -4.32
C ALA A 110 -9.73 -11.92 -5.62
N GLY A 111 -10.01 -11.20 -6.72
CA GLY A 111 -10.51 -11.78 -7.95
C GLY A 111 -9.52 -12.72 -8.66
N GLU A 112 -10.01 -13.34 -9.73
CA GLU A 112 -9.26 -14.32 -10.48
C GLU A 112 -8.37 -13.71 -11.57
N ASN A 113 -7.43 -14.51 -12.07
CA ASN A 113 -6.65 -14.06 -13.22
C ASN A 113 -7.58 -14.06 -14.44
N PRO A 114 -7.76 -12.94 -15.17
CA PRO A 114 -8.68 -12.88 -16.31
C PRO A 114 -8.36 -13.94 -17.38
N LYS A 115 -7.10 -14.36 -17.53
CA LYS A 115 -6.72 -15.44 -18.44
C LYS A 115 -7.24 -16.83 -18.03
N LYS A 116 -7.65 -17.00 -16.77
CA LYS A 116 -8.18 -18.26 -16.22
C LYS A 116 -9.69 -18.22 -16.07
N ASN A 117 -10.22 -17.10 -15.56
CA ASN A 117 -11.64 -16.90 -15.37
C ASN A 117 -12.00 -15.43 -15.64
N PRO A 118 -12.48 -15.09 -16.85
CA PRO A 118 -12.88 -13.74 -17.18
C PRO A 118 -14.09 -13.23 -16.36
N GLY A 119 -15.01 -14.12 -15.97
CA GLY A 119 -16.25 -13.75 -15.27
C GLY A 119 -16.05 -13.26 -13.84
N SER A 120 -14.96 -13.67 -13.18
CA SER A 120 -14.58 -13.25 -11.83
C SER A 120 -13.24 -12.51 -11.81
N ALA A 121 -12.92 -11.80 -12.90
CA ALA A 121 -11.62 -11.16 -13.09
C ALA A 121 -11.29 -10.17 -11.98
N ARG A 122 -10.05 -10.26 -11.48
CA ARG A 122 -9.48 -9.34 -10.50
C ARG A 122 -9.36 -7.92 -11.03
N SER A 123 -9.50 -6.97 -10.11
CA SER A 123 -9.21 -5.56 -10.35
C SER A 123 -7.78 -5.21 -9.94
N GLU A 124 -7.21 -4.17 -10.55
CA GLU A 124 -5.99 -3.52 -10.06
C GLU A 124 -6.37 -2.43 -9.06
N VAL A 125 -5.87 -2.58 -7.84
CA VAL A 125 -6.21 -1.75 -6.67
C VAL A 125 -5.23 -0.60 -6.50
N ALA A 126 -3.96 -0.84 -6.82
CA ALA A 126 -2.89 0.15 -6.77
C ALA A 126 -1.71 -0.30 -7.64
N ALA A 127 -0.95 0.66 -8.16
CA ALA A 127 0.38 0.46 -8.69
C ALA A 127 1.41 1.29 -7.92
N ILE A 128 2.59 0.72 -7.70
CA ILE A 128 3.72 1.37 -7.04
C ILE A 128 4.90 1.31 -7.99
N ILE A 129 5.42 2.46 -8.40
CA ILE A 129 6.54 2.57 -9.32
C ILE A 129 7.70 3.28 -8.63
N TYR A 130 8.89 2.70 -8.70
CA TYR A 130 10.13 3.31 -8.29
C TYR A 130 10.93 3.73 -9.52
N GLU A 131 11.33 4.99 -9.56
CA GLU A 131 12.27 5.44 -10.59
C GLU A 131 13.64 4.76 -10.38
N THR A 132 14.16 4.18 -11.45
CA THR A 132 15.50 3.62 -11.46
C THR A 132 16.52 4.73 -11.62
N ASN A 133 17.46 4.84 -10.69
CA ASN A 133 18.58 5.78 -10.81
C ASN A 133 19.61 5.25 -11.81
N VAL A 134 19.34 5.38 -13.11
CA VAL A 134 20.21 4.84 -14.18
C VAL A 134 21.51 5.65 -14.33
N LEU A 135 21.54 6.90 -13.85
CA LEU A 135 22.66 7.84 -14.04
C LEU A 135 23.42 8.17 -12.74
N GLY A 136 23.23 7.40 -11.66
CA GLY A 136 24.00 7.59 -10.43
C GLY A 136 23.69 8.88 -9.64
N PHE A 137 22.61 9.59 -9.98
CA PHE A 137 22.14 10.74 -9.19
C PHE A 137 21.88 10.31 -7.75
N LYS A 138 22.66 10.90 -6.83
CA LYS A 138 22.50 10.72 -5.38
C LYS A 138 21.29 11.56 -4.95
N GLY A 139 20.21 10.88 -4.61
CA GLY A 139 19.00 11.52 -4.11
C GLY A 139 18.00 10.49 -3.56
N PRO A 140 17.01 10.94 -2.77
CA PRO A 140 15.90 10.09 -2.32
C PRO A 140 15.24 9.40 -3.52
N ARG A 141 14.94 8.12 -3.40
CA ARG A 141 14.27 7.36 -4.47
C ARG A 141 12.88 7.97 -4.70
N LYS A 142 12.59 8.31 -5.96
CA LYS A 142 11.24 8.74 -6.35
C LYS A 142 10.33 7.52 -6.46
N MET A 143 9.19 7.63 -5.81
CA MET A 143 8.15 6.63 -5.72
C MET A 143 6.84 7.28 -6.14
N THR A 144 6.21 6.69 -7.16
CA THR A 144 4.86 7.04 -7.60
C THR A 144 3.90 5.95 -7.18
N VAL A 145 2.74 6.35 -6.67
CA VAL A 145 1.61 5.46 -6.35
C VAL A 145 0.44 5.89 -7.22
N VAL A 146 -0.10 4.94 -7.98
CA VAL A 146 -1.26 5.19 -8.86
C VAL A 146 -2.43 4.36 -8.35
N LEU A 147 -3.56 5.00 -8.11
CA LEU A 147 -4.79 4.39 -7.65
C LEU A 147 -5.91 4.64 -8.68
N PRO A 148 -6.89 3.75 -8.83
CA PRO A 148 -8.16 4.14 -9.46
C PRO A 148 -8.79 5.32 -8.69
N ALA A 149 -9.41 6.25 -9.41
CA ALA A 149 -10.10 7.38 -8.81
C ALA A 149 -11.31 6.94 -7.97
N MET A 150 -11.84 7.90 -7.21
CA MET A 150 -13.06 7.71 -6.45
C MET A 150 -14.26 8.09 -7.33
N THR A 151 -15.32 7.29 -7.26
CA THR A 151 -16.64 7.59 -7.80
C THR A 151 -17.33 8.68 -6.98
N GLU A 152 -18.44 9.21 -7.49
CA GLU A 152 -19.29 10.19 -6.77
C GLU A 152 -19.79 9.67 -5.42
N ASP A 153 -20.04 8.36 -5.32
CA ASP A 153 -20.43 7.68 -4.08
C ASP A 153 -19.28 7.43 -3.10
N HIS A 154 -18.11 8.04 -3.33
CA HIS A 154 -16.89 7.83 -2.54
C HIS A 154 -16.45 6.35 -2.46
N LYS A 155 -16.76 5.57 -3.49
CA LYS A 155 -16.22 4.21 -3.69
C LYS A 155 -15.08 4.25 -4.69
N ARG A 156 -14.09 3.37 -4.52
CA ARG A 156 -13.02 3.21 -5.51
C ARG A 156 -13.62 2.73 -6.84
N ALA A 157 -13.27 3.37 -7.95
CA ALA A 157 -13.64 2.88 -9.27
C ALA A 157 -12.99 1.50 -9.51
N GLU A 158 -13.75 0.56 -10.06
CA GLU A 158 -13.19 -0.72 -10.47
C GLU A 158 -12.34 -0.55 -11.72
N LEU A 159 -11.14 -1.12 -11.72
CA LEU A 159 -10.26 -1.16 -12.88
C LEU A 159 -9.89 -2.61 -13.16
N LYS A 160 -10.52 -3.19 -14.18
CA LYS A 160 -10.30 -4.57 -14.64
C LYS A 160 -9.70 -4.52 -16.05
N PRO A 161 -8.36 -4.59 -16.19
CA PRO A 161 -7.71 -4.45 -17.49
C PRO A 161 -8.14 -5.57 -18.45
N GLY A 162 -8.72 -5.20 -19.59
CA GLY A 162 -9.01 -6.14 -20.70
C GLY A 162 -7.74 -6.43 -21.50
N TYR A 163 -6.92 -5.40 -21.69
CA TYR A 163 -5.66 -5.45 -22.42
C TYR A 163 -4.48 -4.93 -21.57
N GLU A 164 -3.26 -5.15 -22.05
CA GLU A 164 -2.05 -4.74 -21.33
C GLU A 164 -1.95 -3.21 -21.16
N HIS A 165 -2.39 -2.45 -22.16
CA HIS A 165 -2.40 -0.99 -22.13
C HIS A 165 -3.41 -0.40 -21.13
N ASP A 166 -4.38 -1.19 -20.66
CA ASP A 166 -5.38 -0.77 -19.68
C ASP A 166 -4.89 -0.88 -18.22
N THR A 167 -3.74 -1.53 -17.99
CA THR A 167 -3.19 -1.70 -16.64
C THR A 167 -2.78 -0.35 -16.04
N LEU A 168 -2.82 -0.23 -14.70
CA LEU A 168 -2.46 1.02 -14.01
C LEU A 168 -1.06 1.51 -14.40
N ILE A 169 -0.11 0.59 -14.53
CA ILE A 169 1.28 0.91 -14.86
C ILE A 169 1.41 1.41 -16.30
N GLU A 170 0.79 0.73 -17.27
CA GLU A 170 0.89 1.15 -18.69
C GLU A 170 0.12 2.43 -18.95
N ARG A 171 -1.05 2.62 -18.34
CA ARG A 171 -1.79 3.88 -18.40
C ARG A 171 -0.98 5.05 -17.84
N TRP A 172 -0.34 4.86 -16.69
CA TRP A 172 0.56 5.87 -16.11
C TRP A 172 1.77 6.19 -17.00
N LYS A 173 2.45 5.16 -17.53
CA LYS A 173 3.58 5.35 -18.46
C LYS A 173 3.19 6.15 -19.70
N ASN A 174 1.98 5.89 -20.22
CA ASN A 174 1.43 6.57 -21.39
C ASN A 174 0.75 7.91 -21.05
N ARG A 175 0.83 8.38 -19.80
CA ARG A 175 0.17 9.60 -19.29
C ARG A 175 -1.35 9.63 -19.51
N ASN A 176 -1.98 8.46 -19.62
CA ASN A 176 -3.44 8.32 -19.57
C ASN A 176 -3.88 8.24 -18.10
N LEU A 177 -4.09 9.40 -17.49
CA LEU A 177 -4.45 9.54 -16.07
C LEU A 177 -5.96 9.73 -15.85
N GLU A 178 -6.79 9.53 -16.88
CA GLU A 178 -8.24 9.66 -16.77
C GLU A 178 -8.78 8.67 -15.71
N ASN A 179 -9.58 9.15 -14.76
CA ASN A 179 -10.09 8.33 -13.66
C ASN A 179 -8.99 7.62 -12.83
N LEU A 180 -7.77 8.18 -12.79
CA LEU A 180 -6.67 7.73 -11.94
C LEU A 180 -6.26 8.84 -10.98
N LEU A 181 -5.80 8.44 -9.80
CA LEU A 181 -5.17 9.32 -8.81
C LEU A 181 -3.67 9.01 -8.75
N GLU A 182 -2.86 9.97 -9.17
CA GLU A 182 -1.40 9.89 -9.06
C GLU A 182 -0.94 10.55 -7.75
N LEU A 183 -0.17 9.81 -6.97
CA LEU A 183 0.45 10.24 -5.72
C LEU A 183 1.94 10.01 -5.79
N ARG A 184 2.71 10.74 -4.99
CA ARG A 184 4.17 10.62 -4.92
C ARG A 184 4.66 10.60 -3.49
N ASN A 185 5.86 10.07 -3.27
CA ASN A 185 6.49 10.27 -1.99
C ASN A 185 6.81 11.76 -1.79
N LYS A 186 6.51 12.28 -0.60
CA LYS A 186 6.88 13.64 -0.21
C LYS A 186 8.40 13.78 -0.27
N THR A 187 8.86 14.86 -0.89
CA THR A 187 10.28 15.19 -0.96
C THR A 187 10.77 15.56 0.45
N PRO A 188 11.80 14.88 0.99
CA PRO A 188 12.39 15.26 2.26
C PRO A 188 12.96 16.68 2.22
N VAL A 189 12.93 17.38 3.35
CA VAL A 189 13.54 18.69 3.50
C VAL A 189 14.93 18.54 4.12
N TRP A 190 15.88 19.35 3.65
CA TRP A 190 17.21 19.42 4.25
C TRP A 190 17.12 20.05 5.64
N ASN A 191 17.64 19.36 6.65
CA ASN A 191 17.75 19.88 8.00
C ASN A 191 19.22 20.17 8.29
N GLU A 192 19.54 21.45 8.54
CA GLU A 192 20.91 21.91 8.76
C GLU A 192 21.50 21.38 10.07
N ASP A 193 20.72 21.27 11.14
CA ASP A 193 21.19 20.81 12.45
C ASP A 193 21.68 19.35 12.42
N THR A 194 20.96 18.50 11.68
CA THR A 194 21.27 17.07 11.55
C THR A 194 22.08 16.74 10.30
N GLN A 195 22.34 17.72 9.43
CA GLN A 195 22.99 17.56 8.12
C GLN A 195 22.38 16.41 7.30
N SER A 196 21.05 16.33 7.29
CA SER A 196 20.34 15.20 6.67
C SER A 196 18.98 15.59 6.08
N TYR A 197 18.51 14.79 5.11
CA TYR A 197 17.18 14.91 4.54
C TYR A 197 16.14 14.23 5.44
N VAL A 198 15.18 15.01 5.96
CA VAL A 198 14.19 14.56 6.94
C VAL A 198 12.74 14.80 6.49
N LEU A 199 11.84 14.01 7.07
CA LEU A 199 10.39 14.22 7.00
C LEU A 199 9.84 14.28 8.44
N ASN A 200 8.85 15.13 8.68
CA ASN A 200 8.19 15.20 9.97
C ASN A 200 7.15 14.08 10.09
N PHE A 201 7.42 13.09 10.95
CA PHE A 201 6.50 11.98 11.22
C PHE A 201 5.71 12.15 12.52
N HIS A 202 5.74 13.32 13.18
CA HIS A 202 5.03 13.60 14.43
C HIS A 202 5.25 12.50 15.49
N GLY A 203 6.51 12.08 15.67
CA GLY A 203 6.89 11.03 16.63
C GLY A 203 6.53 9.59 16.24
N ARG A 204 5.87 9.35 15.09
CA ARG A 204 5.53 7.99 14.61
C ARG A 204 6.73 7.19 14.13
N VAL A 205 7.80 7.87 13.73
CA VAL A 205 9.04 7.28 13.22
C VAL A 205 10.18 7.78 14.08
N THR A 206 10.93 6.84 14.66
CA THR A 206 12.01 7.14 15.62
C THR A 206 13.38 6.66 15.16
N GLN A 207 13.44 5.91 14.05
CA GLN A 207 14.69 5.40 13.49
C GLN A 207 14.80 5.77 12.02
N ALA A 208 15.96 6.30 11.61
CA ALA A 208 16.25 6.63 10.22
C ALA A 208 16.24 5.36 9.34
N SER A 209 15.55 5.41 8.20
CA SER A 209 15.50 4.32 7.24
C SER A 209 15.09 4.80 5.86
N VAL A 210 15.63 4.17 4.81
CA VAL A 210 15.13 4.34 3.42
C VAL A 210 13.68 3.86 3.23
N LYS A 211 13.08 3.26 4.25
CA LYS A 211 11.68 2.82 4.28
C LYS A 211 10.73 3.88 4.87
N ASN A 212 11.27 5.00 5.34
CA ASN A 212 10.48 6.09 5.90
C ASN A 212 10.07 6.99 4.74
N PHE A 213 8.78 7.07 4.47
CA PHE A 213 8.23 7.93 3.43
C PHE A 213 6.82 8.38 3.83
N GLN A 214 6.38 9.50 3.28
CA GLN A 214 5.00 9.95 3.29
C GLN A 214 4.52 9.96 1.83
N ILE A 215 3.29 9.53 1.56
CA ILE A 215 2.70 9.63 0.22
C ILE A 215 1.74 10.81 0.23
N VAL A 216 1.86 11.68 -0.75
CA VAL A 216 1.09 12.92 -0.87
C VAL A 216 0.59 13.09 -2.31
N HIS A 217 -0.50 13.83 -2.46
CA HIS A 217 -0.91 14.35 -3.76
C HIS A 217 0.00 15.53 -4.16
N GLU A 218 0.14 15.78 -5.46
CA GLU A 218 0.98 16.87 -6.00
C GLU A 218 0.64 18.23 -5.39
N ASN A 219 -0.65 18.49 -5.20
CA ASN A 219 -1.18 19.78 -4.72
C ASN A 219 -1.14 19.94 -3.19
N ASP A 220 -0.85 18.88 -2.43
CA ASP A 220 -0.85 18.92 -0.95
C ASP A 220 0.57 19.17 -0.38
N GLY A 221 1.55 19.45 -1.23
CA GLY A 221 2.97 19.47 -0.89
C GLY A 221 3.46 20.60 0.02
N GLU A 222 2.65 21.63 0.32
CA GLU A 222 3.16 22.92 0.80
C GLU A 222 2.85 23.32 2.26
N LEU A 223 2.11 22.54 3.07
CA LEU A 223 1.54 23.07 4.33
C LEU A 223 2.10 22.55 5.68
N ASP A 224 3.23 21.84 5.73
CA ASP A 224 3.67 21.18 6.98
C ASP A 224 4.86 21.82 7.72
N PHE A 225 5.20 23.08 7.45
CA PHE A 225 6.14 23.81 8.31
C PHE A 225 5.44 25.03 8.92
N PRO A 226 5.09 25.01 10.21
CA PRO A 226 4.97 26.27 10.92
C PRO A 226 6.33 26.98 10.80
N THR A 227 6.31 28.21 10.29
CA THR A 227 7.39 29.16 10.46
C THR A 227 7.78 29.20 11.93
N TYR A 228 9.08 29.05 12.18
CA TYR A 228 9.72 28.93 13.49
C TYR A 228 9.18 29.87 14.58
N ALA A 229 9.01 29.33 15.79
CA ALA A 229 9.40 29.93 17.06
C ALA A 229 9.59 28.83 18.11
#